data_AF-A0A524JCP5-F1
#
_entry.id   AF-A0A524JCP5-F1
#
_cell.length_a   1.000
_cell.length_b   1.000
_cell.length_c   1.000
_cell.angle_alpha   90.00
_cell.angle_beta   90.00
_cell.angle_gamma   90.00
#
_symmetry.space_group_name_H-M   'P 1'
#
loop_
_entity.id
_entity.type
_entity.pdbx_description
1 polymer ?
#
loop_
_entity_poly.entity_id
_entity_poly.type
_entity_poly.pdbx_seq_one_letter_code
_entity_poly.pdbx_strand_id
1 'polypeptide(L)'
;MRFNKGLKVLLGALILTGTLGGIVVGVTLGSQAVPLEIAPPVSSDPPQREGFADIQSPTISFIDSPSATCYNPVAGTGACYISWNYLYVTAASSQYVISMTVSIDNHIRAYHSGFFQTTMYIPYDMTAPGFLVTCGTKGSGGNPKLGNAYSYTIRARETSGLSAANYGSVTCPADTIKLYLPMIQRRRH
;
A
#
# COMPACT_ATOMS: atom_id res chain seq x y z
N MET A 1 -50.02 -0.77 10.57
CA MET A 1 -49.82 -2.24 10.53
C MET A 1 -48.52 -2.56 11.27
N ARG A 2 -48.63 -3.31 12.36
CA ARG A 2 -47.53 -3.89 13.17
C ARG A 2 -47.19 -5.29 12.61
N PHE A 3 -46.06 -5.84 13.07
CA PHE A 3 -45.48 -7.21 12.92
C PHE A 3 -44.14 -7.19 12.14
N ASN A 4 -43.04 -7.78 12.59
CA ASN A 4 -42.78 -8.55 13.81
C ASN A 4 -41.27 -8.52 14.13
N LYS A 5 -40.96 -8.53 15.44
CA LYS A 5 -39.62 -8.77 15.99
C LYS A 5 -39.42 -10.28 16.14
N GLY A 6 -38.18 -10.73 15.96
CA GLY A 6 -37.67 -11.89 16.69
C GLY A 6 -37.29 -13.10 15.83
N LEU A 7 -35.98 -13.32 15.71
CA LEU A 7 -35.43 -14.66 15.68
C LEU A 7 -34.05 -14.65 16.36
N LYS A 8 -34.07 -14.88 17.67
CA LYS A 8 -32.94 -15.48 18.40
C LYS A 8 -32.96 -16.98 18.15
N VAL A 9 -31.89 -17.70 18.57
CA VAL A 9 -31.64 -19.16 18.55
C VAL A 9 -30.53 -19.47 17.50
N LEU A 10 -29.41 -20.15 17.77
CA LEU A 10 -29.04 -21.11 18.82
C LEU A 10 -27.51 -21.12 19.05
N LEU A 11 -27.14 -21.46 20.29
CA LEU A 11 -25.84 -21.97 20.73
C LEU A 11 -25.31 -23.10 19.83
N GLY A 12 -24.00 -23.15 19.65
CA GLY A 12 -23.29 -24.32 19.12
C GLY A 12 -21.81 -24.27 19.49
N ALA A 13 -21.49 -24.65 20.72
CA ALA A 13 -20.13 -24.93 21.14
C ALA A 13 -19.70 -26.29 20.59
N LEU A 14 -18.56 -26.37 19.90
CA LEU A 14 -17.93 -27.64 19.56
C LEU A 14 -16.43 -27.54 19.87
N ILE A 15 -16.07 -28.28 20.92
CA ILE A 15 -14.72 -28.58 21.40
C ILE A 15 -14.12 -29.62 20.45
N LEU A 16 -12.90 -29.41 19.96
CA LEU A 16 -12.05 -30.51 19.51
C LEU A 16 -10.61 -30.29 19.96
N THR A 17 -10.24 -31.12 20.94
CA THR A 17 -8.89 -31.47 21.37
C THR A 17 -8.18 -32.33 20.32
N GLY A 18 -6.88 -32.11 20.11
CA GLY A 18 -5.97 -33.03 19.42
C GLY A 18 -4.51 -32.62 19.68
N THR A 19 -3.90 -33.08 20.77
CA THR A 19 -2.94 -34.21 20.85
C THR A 19 -1.57 -33.96 20.20
N LEU A 20 -0.59 -33.67 21.08
CA LEU A 20 0.75 -34.27 21.22
C LEU A 20 1.35 -35.08 20.06
N GLY A 21 2.58 -34.69 19.68
CA GLY A 21 3.57 -35.51 18.99
C GLY A 21 4.56 -34.61 18.23
N GLY A 22 5.87 -34.69 18.32
CA GLY A 22 6.81 -35.56 19.03
C GLY A 22 8.20 -34.99 18.77
N ILE A 23 9.09 -35.09 19.76
CA ILE A 23 10.50 -34.70 19.68
C ILE A 23 11.27 -35.79 18.93
N VAL A 24 12.10 -35.44 17.94
CA VAL A 24 13.34 -36.18 17.65
C VAL A 24 14.45 -35.19 17.26
N VAL A 25 15.48 -35.17 18.09
CA VAL A 25 16.78 -34.52 17.91
C VAL A 25 17.63 -35.32 16.93
N GLY A 26 18.27 -34.65 15.98
CA GLY A 26 19.28 -35.24 15.10
C GLY A 26 20.38 -34.24 14.79
N VAL A 27 21.31 -34.03 15.73
CA VAL A 27 22.55 -33.29 15.48
C VAL A 27 23.60 -34.31 15.05
N THR A 28 23.89 -34.36 13.75
CA THR A 28 25.02 -35.14 13.22
C THR A 28 26.24 -34.23 13.12
N LEU A 29 27.18 -34.38 14.06
CA LEU A 29 28.53 -33.84 13.96
C LEU A 29 29.34 -34.73 13.00
N GLY A 30 29.40 -34.34 11.73
CA GLY A 30 30.29 -34.93 10.74
C GLY A 30 31.68 -34.29 10.81
N SER A 31 32.61 -34.93 11.51
CA SER A 31 34.04 -34.64 11.36
C SER A 31 34.54 -35.22 10.04
N GLN A 32 34.79 -34.36 9.06
CA GLN A 32 35.51 -34.76 7.85
C GLN A 32 36.98 -34.32 7.97
N ALA A 33 37.87 -35.30 7.97
CA ALA A 33 39.30 -35.10 7.82
C ALA A 33 39.57 -34.61 6.40
N VAL A 34 40.28 -33.48 6.28
CA VAL A 34 40.69 -32.89 5.01
C VAL A 34 41.96 -33.61 4.53
N PRO A 35 41.97 -34.26 3.35
CA PRO A 35 43.21 -34.73 2.76
C PRO A 35 44.05 -33.55 2.26
N LEU A 36 45.35 -33.63 2.50
CA LEU A 36 46.34 -32.65 2.08
C LEU A 36 46.45 -32.69 0.54
N GLU A 37 45.81 -31.73 -0.13
CA GLU A 37 45.88 -31.59 -1.59
C GLU A 37 47.21 -30.93 -1.99
N ILE A 38 47.93 -31.61 -2.87
CA ILE A 38 49.20 -31.18 -3.46
C ILE A 38 48.91 -29.97 -4.36
N ALA A 39 49.54 -28.83 -4.06
CA ALA A 39 49.36 -27.59 -4.82
C ALA A 39 49.69 -27.79 -6.31
N PRO A 40 48.81 -27.36 -7.24
CA PRO A 40 49.11 -27.37 -8.67
C PRO A 40 50.14 -26.28 -9.03
N PRO A 41 50.88 -26.44 -10.15
CA PRO A 41 51.85 -25.46 -10.61
C PRO A 41 51.15 -24.12 -10.92
N VAL A 42 51.76 -23.04 -10.45
CA VAL A 42 51.33 -21.65 -10.66
C VAL A 42 51.30 -21.36 -12.17
N SER A 43 50.10 -21.35 -12.74
CA SER A 43 49.84 -20.80 -14.07
C SER A 43 49.99 -19.29 -13.99
N SER A 44 50.89 -18.72 -14.81
CA SER A 44 51.03 -17.29 -15.00
C SER A 44 50.04 -16.81 -16.05
N ASP A 45 48.75 -16.95 -15.77
CA ASP A 45 47.74 -16.19 -16.50
C ASP A 45 47.79 -14.74 -16.00
N PRO A 46 47.85 -13.72 -16.88
CA PRO A 46 47.69 -12.33 -16.43
C PRO A 46 46.37 -12.22 -15.67
N PRO A 47 46.26 -11.36 -14.63
CA PRO A 47 45.05 -11.26 -13.85
C PRO A 47 43.90 -10.94 -14.81
N GLN A 48 43.07 -11.96 -15.07
CA GLN A 48 41.83 -11.79 -15.79
C GLN A 48 41.01 -10.89 -14.89
N ARG A 49 41.03 -9.60 -15.22
CA ARG A 49 40.11 -8.63 -14.64
C ARG A 49 38.74 -9.24 -14.91
N GLU A 50 38.08 -9.71 -13.86
CA GLU A 50 36.63 -9.85 -13.90
C GLU A 50 36.16 -8.46 -14.32
N GLY A 51 35.82 -8.32 -15.61
CA GLY A 51 35.03 -7.20 -16.04
C GLY A 51 33.86 -7.26 -15.09
N PHE A 52 33.68 -6.20 -14.30
CA PHE A 52 32.38 -5.91 -13.72
C PHE A 52 31.46 -5.89 -14.93
N ALA A 53 30.85 -7.05 -15.23
CA ALA A 53 29.66 -7.11 -16.02
C ALA A 53 28.79 -6.10 -15.31
N ASP A 54 28.55 -4.99 -15.99
CA ASP A 54 27.65 -3.94 -15.56
C ASP A 54 26.46 -4.70 -14.98
N ILE A 55 26.36 -4.74 -13.64
CA ILE A 55 25.18 -5.30 -13.02
C ILE A 55 24.18 -4.23 -13.37
N GLN A 56 23.56 -4.39 -14.55
CA GLN A 56 22.39 -3.66 -14.95
C GLN A 56 21.42 -3.96 -13.83
N SER A 57 21.42 -3.06 -12.84
CA SER A 57 20.38 -2.98 -11.85
C SER A 57 19.10 -3.15 -12.66
N PRO A 58 18.30 -4.19 -12.38
CA PRO A 58 17.14 -4.47 -13.20
C PRO A 58 16.42 -3.15 -13.37
N THR A 59 16.23 -2.73 -14.62
CA THR A 59 15.52 -1.49 -14.91
C THR A 59 14.10 -1.74 -14.43
N ILE A 60 13.79 -1.41 -13.18
CA ILE A 60 12.48 -1.63 -12.57
C ILE A 60 11.59 -0.48 -13.01
N SER A 61 10.27 -0.72 -13.08
CA SER A 61 9.29 0.34 -13.30
C SER A 61 9.54 1.52 -12.38
N PHE A 62 9.36 2.73 -12.89
CA PHE A 62 9.37 3.92 -12.06
C PHE A 62 7.96 4.51 -11.99
N ILE A 63 7.50 4.78 -10.76
CA ILE A 63 6.22 5.45 -10.51
C ILE A 63 6.53 6.89 -10.10
N ASP A 64 6.05 7.83 -10.90
CA ASP A 64 5.95 9.22 -10.52
C ASP A 64 4.53 9.51 -10.00
N SER A 65 4.45 9.93 -8.74
CA SER A 65 3.22 10.36 -8.11
C SER A 65 3.50 11.62 -7.28
N PRO A 66 2.95 12.79 -7.64
CA PRO A 66 3.01 13.97 -6.79
C PRO A 66 2.39 13.68 -5.41
N SER A 67 2.63 14.55 -4.44
CA SER A 67 2.09 14.37 -3.09
C SER A 67 0.56 14.22 -3.12
N ALA A 68 0.07 13.16 -2.47
CA ALA A 68 -1.36 12.95 -2.29
C ALA A 68 -1.98 14.11 -1.51
N THR A 69 -3.16 14.57 -1.94
CA THR A 69 -3.91 15.64 -1.28
C THR A 69 -5.22 15.06 -0.74
N CYS A 70 -5.50 15.31 0.54
CA CYS A 70 -6.80 15.01 1.13
C CYS A 70 -7.57 16.31 1.42
N TYR A 71 -8.82 16.38 0.98
CA TYR A 71 -9.67 17.54 1.19
C TYR A 71 -11.10 17.16 1.60
N ASN A 72 -11.76 18.10 2.30
CA ASN A 72 -13.16 17.99 2.72
C ASN A 72 -13.98 19.04 1.96
N PRO A 73 -14.83 18.65 0.99
CA PRO A 73 -15.61 19.61 0.22
C PRO A 73 -16.75 20.24 1.01
N VAL A 74 -17.32 19.53 2.00
CA VAL A 74 -18.47 20.00 2.79
C VAL A 74 -18.29 19.61 4.25
N ALA A 75 -18.01 20.60 5.10
CA ALA A 75 -17.89 20.40 6.53
C ALA A 75 -19.18 19.83 7.14
N GLY A 76 -19.01 18.88 8.06
CA GLY A 76 -20.07 18.18 8.77
C GLY A 76 -20.59 16.91 8.13
N THR A 77 -20.07 16.53 6.96
CA THR A 77 -20.49 15.31 6.26
C THR A 77 -19.68 14.08 6.67
N GLY A 78 -18.53 14.27 7.32
CA GLY A 78 -17.54 13.24 7.58
C GLY A 78 -16.83 12.72 6.33
N ALA A 79 -17.12 13.26 5.14
CA ALA A 79 -16.63 12.77 3.86
C ALA A 79 -15.41 13.58 3.39
N CYS A 80 -14.29 12.88 3.20
CA CYS A 80 -13.06 13.43 2.65
C CYS A 80 -12.69 12.68 1.36
N TYR A 81 -11.92 13.33 0.49
CA TYR A 81 -11.45 12.73 -0.75
C TYR A 81 -9.93 12.81 -0.81
N ILE A 82 -9.28 11.67 -1.06
CA ILE A 82 -7.85 11.60 -1.35
C ILE A 82 -7.66 11.58 -2.85
N SER A 83 -6.78 12.43 -3.36
CA SER A 83 -6.53 12.56 -4.80
C SER A 83 -5.07 12.88 -5.11
N TRP A 84 -4.71 12.65 -6.37
CA TRP A 84 -3.43 13.01 -6.98
C TRP A 84 -3.69 13.87 -8.20
N ASN A 85 -2.79 14.81 -8.50
CA ASN A 85 -2.87 15.60 -9.74
C ASN A 85 -2.75 14.70 -10.99
N TYR A 86 -1.81 13.76 -10.93
CA TYR A 86 -1.66 12.70 -11.91
C TYR A 86 -1.00 11.49 -11.26
N LEU A 87 -1.05 10.34 -11.92
CA LEU A 87 -0.22 9.19 -11.64
C LEU A 87 0.45 8.78 -12.94
N TYR A 88 1.76 8.60 -12.91
CA TYR A 88 2.53 8.22 -14.08
C TYR A 88 3.44 7.06 -13.76
N VAL A 89 3.48 6.06 -14.64
CA VAL A 89 4.41 4.95 -14.54
C VAL A 89 5.09 4.70 -15.87
N THR A 90 6.37 4.36 -15.82
CA THR A 90 7.17 3.91 -16.96
C THR A 90 7.65 2.50 -16.69
N ALA A 91 7.51 1.61 -17.68
CA ALA A 91 8.00 0.24 -17.63
C ALA A 91 9.51 0.16 -17.88
N ALA A 92 10.10 -0.97 -17.50
CA ALA A 92 11.43 -1.37 -17.92
C ALA A 92 11.61 -1.38 -19.44
N SER A 93 12.86 -1.36 -19.91
CA SER A 93 13.17 -1.53 -21.32
C SER A 93 12.61 -2.85 -21.86
N SER A 94 11.94 -2.79 -23.01
CA SER A 94 11.28 -3.93 -23.67
C SER A 94 10.15 -4.60 -22.87
N GLN A 95 9.58 -3.91 -21.86
CA GLN A 95 8.43 -4.38 -21.09
C GLN A 95 7.24 -3.45 -21.26
N TYR A 96 6.06 -3.95 -20.86
CA TYR A 96 4.83 -3.17 -20.87
C TYR A 96 4.21 -3.13 -19.48
N VAL A 97 3.62 -1.99 -19.14
CA VAL A 97 2.80 -1.84 -17.93
C VAL A 97 1.48 -2.58 -18.15
N ILE A 98 1.20 -3.58 -17.32
CA ILE A 98 -0.04 -4.36 -17.39
C ILE A 98 -1.11 -3.79 -16.46
N SER A 99 -0.71 -3.25 -15.31
CA SER A 99 -1.65 -2.65 -14.38
C SER A 99 -1.00 -1.66 -13.42
N MET A 100 -1.83 -0.76 -12.90
CA MET A 100 -1.53 0.12 -11.78
C MET A 100 -2.70 0.10 -10.80
N THR A 101 -2.40 -0.10 -9.53
CA THR A 101 -3.39 -0.17 -8.45
C THR A 101 -3.11 0.88 -7.39
N VAL A 102 -4.16 1.55 -6.93
CA VAL A 102 -4.09 2.44 -5.77
C VAL A 102 -4.78 1.76 -4.60
N SER A 103 -4.06 1.59 -3.50
CA SER A 103 -4.60 1.09 -2.24
C SER A 103 -4.53 2.16 -1.17
N ILE A 104 -5.58 2.28 -0.35
CA ILE A 104 -5.63 3.14 0.83
C ILE A 104 -5.97 2.27 2.03
N ASP A 105 -5.11 2.28 3.06
CA ASP A 105 -5.15 1.39 4.22
C ASP A 105 -5.35 -0.07 3.83
N ASN A 106 -4.51 -0.55 2.91
CA ASN A 106 -4.52 -1.92 2.37
C ASN A 106 -5.78 -2.31 1.59
N HIS A 107 -6.70 -1.40 1.32
CA HIS A 107 -7.88 -1.65 0.48
C HIS A 107 -7.66 -1.05 -0.91
N ILE A 108 -7.81 -1.87 -1.96
CA ILE A 108 -7.73 -1.40 -3.35
C ILE A 108 -8.90 -0.44 -3.61
N ARG A 109 -8.61 0.78 -4.05
CA ARG A 109 -9.58 1.83 -4.38
C ARG A 109 -9.65 2.14 -5.87
N ALA A 110 -8.57 1.89 -6.60
CA ALA A 110 -8.54 1.93 -8.06
C ALA A 110 -7.68 0.81 -8.65
N TYR A 111 -8.09 0.37 -9.82
CA TYR A 111 -7.36 -0.57 -10.66
C TYR A 111 -7.40 -0.05 -12.09
N HIS A 112 -6.23 0.26 -12.66
CA HIS A 112 -6.07 0.65 -14.05
C HIS A 112 -5.33 -0.48 -14.77
N SER A 113 -5.87 -0.93 -15.90
CA SER A 113 -5.21 -1.89 -16.78
C SER A 113 -4.62 -1.18 -17.98
N GLY A 114 -3.36 -1.51 -18.32
CA GLY A 114 -2.71 -1.05 -19.53
C GLY A 114 -2.92 -2.04 -20.67
N PHE A 115 -2.81 -1.57 -21.91
CA PHE A 115 -2.78 -2.40 -23.11
C PHE A 115 -1.46 -2.20 -23.85
N PHE A 116 -0.45 -3.03 -23.54
CA PHE A 116 0.87 -3.02 -24.21
C PHE A 116 1.50 -1.62 -24.36
N GLN A 117 1.43 -0.80 -23.30
CA GLN A 117 2.07 0.52 -23.28
C GLN A 117 3.31 0.46 -22.39
N THR A 118 4.39 1.12 -22.83
CA THR A 118 5.62 1.29 -22.05
C THR A 118 5.46 2.35 -20.96
N THR A 119 4.40 3.16 -21.03
CA THR A 119 4.05 4.19 -20.05
C THR A 119 2.56 4.16 -19.79
N MET A 120 2.13 4.56 -18.60
CA MET A 120 0.72 4.74 -18.27
C MET A 120 0.56 6.03 -17.48
N TYR A 121 -0.29 6.92 -17.99
CA TYR A 121 -0.60 8.21 -17.39
C TYR A 121 -2.09 8.26 -17.01
N ILE A 122 -2.38 8.50 -15.74
CA ILE A 122 -3.73 8.65 -15.21
C ILE A 122 -3.89 10.10 -14.71
N PRO A 123 -4.63 10.95 -15.44
CA PRO A 123 -4.92 12.31 -14.98
C PRO A 123 -5.94 12.30 -13.83
N TYR A 124 -5.94 13.38 -13.03
CA TYR A 124 -6.88 13.60 -11.93
C TYR A 124 -8.34 13.29 -12.30
N ASP A 125 -8.80 13.76 -13.46
CA ASP A 125 -10.19 13.66 -13.91
C ASP A 125 -10.71 12.22 -14.02
N MET A 126 -9.83 11.23 -14.25
CA MET A 126 -10.22 9.82 -14.28
C MET A 126 -10.53 9.25 -12.91
N THR A 127 -10.11 9.92 -11.85
CA THR A 127 -10.35 9.53 -10.45
C THR A 127 -11.18 10.57 -9.70
N ALA A 128 -11.65 11.62 -10.37
CA ALA A 128 -12.40 12.70 -9.76
C ALA A 128 -13.74 12.20 -9.18
N PRO A 129 -14.18 12.71 -8.01
CA PRO A 129 -13.53 13.77 -7.22
C PRO A 129 -12.28 13.32 -6.42
N GLY A 130 -12.09 12.01 -6.29
CA GLY A 130 -11.02 11.36 -5.54
C GLY A 130 -11.56 10.09 -4.88
N PHE A 131 -10.74 9.46 -4.03
CA PHE A 131 -11.16 8.30 -3.26
C PHE A 131 -11.80 8.74 -1.94
N LEU A 132 -13.07 8.38 -1.76
CA LEU A 132 -13.83 8.69 -0.56
C LEU A 132 -13.25 7.97 0.68
N VAL A 133 -12.96 8.75 1.72
CA VAL A 133 -12.51 8.31 3.03
C VAL A 133 -13.23 9.09 4.14
N THR A 134 -13.08 8.67 5.39
CA THR A 134 -13.65 9.41 6.52
C THR A 134 -12.69 10.52 6.98
N CYS A 135 -13.16 11.74 7.14
CA CYS A 135 -12.28 12.82 7.59
C CYS A 135 -11.76 12.60 9.02
N GLY A 136 -12.56 11.99 9.91
CA GLY A 136 -12.23 11.83 11.32
C GLY A 136 -12.43 13.11 12.15
N THR A 137 -12.38 12.96 13.48
CA THR A 137 -12.43 14.09 14.42
C THR A 137 -11.02 14.66 14.63
N LYS A 138 -10.92 15.82 15.28
CA LYS A 138 -9.61 16.42 15.62
C LYS A 138 -8.79 15.46 16.48
N GLY A 139 -7.57 15.18 16.05
CA GLY A 139 -6.65 14.29 16.75
C GLY A 139 -6.74 12.82 16.35
N SER A 140 -7.69 12.41 15.51
CA SER A 140 -7.86 10.98 15.16
C SER A 140 -6.62 10.39 14.46
N GLY A 141 -5.89 11.18 13.67
CA GLY A 141 -4.64 10.79 13.01
C GLY A 141 -3.37 11.16 13.78
N GLY A 142 -3.46 11.41 15.10
CA GLY A 142 -2.32 11.75 15.97
C GLY A 142 -1.93 13.23 16.00
N ASN A 143 -2.31 14.03 14.99
CA ASN A 143 -2.15 15.48 15.04
C ASN A 143 -3.42 16.16 15.61
N PRO A 144 -3.33 16.93 16.71
CA PRO A 144 -4.50 17.52 17.37
C PRO A 144 -5.28 18.53 16.51
N LYS A 145 -4.69 19.02 15.41
CA LYS A 145 -5.32 19.98 14.50
C LYS A 145 -5.94 19.34 13.25
N LEU A 146 -5.65 18.06 12.99
CA LEU A 146 -6.07 17.35 11.77
C LEU A 146 -6.97 16.15 12.10
N GLY A 147 -7.54 15.56 11.05
CA GLY A 147 -8.41 14.40 11.11
C GLY A 147 -7.63 13.07 11.05
N ASN A 148 -8.22 12.07 10.41
CA ASN A 148 -7.60 10.77 10.15
C ASN A 148 -6.35 10.90 9.26
N ALA A 149 -5.40 10.01 9.48
CA ALA A 149 -4.27 9.79 8.59
C ALA A 149 -4.44 8.46 7.87
N TYR A 150 -4.17 8.46 6.57
CA TYR A 150 -4.34 7.32 5.68
C TYR A 150 -2.99 6.92 5.09
N SER A 151 -2.69 5.63 5.12
CA SER A 151 -1.58 5.07 4.37
C SER A 151 -2.03 4.77 2.95
N TYR A 152 -1.19 5.02 1.96
CA TYR A 152 -1.47 4.63 0.59
C TYR A 152 -0.30 3.85 -0.02
N THR A 153 -0.65 3.03 -0.99
CA THR A 153 0.30 2.29 -1.82
C THR A 153 -0.16 2.34 -3.25
N ILE A 154 0.68 2.87 -4.13
CA ILE A 154 0.51 2.81 -5.57
C ILE A 154 1.43 1.71 -6.06
N ARG A 155 0.89 0.69 -6.73
CA ARG A 155 1.67 -0.43 -7.23
C ARG A 155 1.43 -0.61 -8.71
N ALA A 156 2.50 -0.70 -9.48
CA ALA A 156 2.44 -1.03 -10.89
C ALA A 156 3.02 -2.43 -11.11
N ARG A 157 2.51 -3.13 -12.13
CA ARG A 157 3.02 -4.42 -12.58
C ARG A 157 3.35 -4.36 -14.06
N GLU A 158 4.38 -5.09 -14.43
CA GLU A 158 4.82 -5.24 -15.82
C GLU A 158 4.68 -6.68 -16.33
N THR A 159 4.82 -6.85 -17.64
CA THR A 159 4.81 -8.14 -18.34
C THR A 159 5.89 -9.12 -17.86
N SER A 160 7.03 -8.63 -17.38
CA SER A 160 8.12 -9.43 -16.81
C SER A 160 7.80 -10.01 -15.42
N GLY A 161 6.68 -9.61 -14.82
CA GLY A 161 6.35 -9.95 -13.43
C GLY A 161 7.01 -9.03 -12.38
N LEU A 162 7.88 -8.11 -12.80
CA LEU A 162 8.40 -7.07 -11.93
C LEU A 162 7.28 -6.11 -11.51
N SER A 163 7.43 -5.55 -10.30
CA SER A 163 6.50 -4.56 -9.77
C SER A 163 7.24 -3.41 -9.11
N ALA A 164 6.80 -2.20 -9.37
CA ALA A 164 7.20 -1.02 -8.62
C ALA A 164 6.10 -0.63 -7.64
N ALA A 165 6.49 -0.02 -6.53
CA ALA A 165 5.54 0.52 -5.57
C ALA A 165 6.03 1.85 -4.99
N ASN A 166 5.10 2.80 -4.89
CA ASN A 166 5.27 4.06 -4.18
C ASN A 166 4.37 4.03 -2.92
N TYR A 167 4.93 4.44 -1.80
CA TYR A 167 4.28 4.42 -0.49
C TYR A 167 4.26 5.81 0.09
N GLY A 168 3.20 6.13 0.81
CA GLY A 168 3.15 7.35 1.58
C GLY A 168 1.98 7.37 2.54
N SER A 169 1.81 8.52 3.16
CA SER A 169 0.64 8.80 3.98
C SER A 169 0.10 10.18 3.66
N VAL A 170 -1.19 10.36 3.90
CA VAL A 170 -1.87 11.64 3.78
C VAL A 170 -2.76 11.85 4.98
N THR A 171 -2.70 13.04 5.57
CA THR A 171 -3.56 13.40 6.69
C THR A 171 -4.68 14.29 6.20
N CYS A 172 -5.91 13.90 6.49
CA CYS A 172 -7.10 14.64 6.11
C CYS A 172 -7.40 15.78 7.08
N PRO A 173 -8.07 16.86 6.64
CA PRO A 173 -8.59 17.86 7.55
C PRO A 173 -9.62 17.23 8.50
N ALA A 174 -9.66 17.69 9.75
CA ALA A 174 -10.68 17.24 10.69
C ALA A 174 -12.05 17.77 10.27
N ASP A 175 -13.08 16.92 10.36
CA ASP A 175 -14.44 17.36 10.09
C ASP A 175 -15.02 18.06 11.32
N THR A 176 -15.06 19.39 11.28
CA THR A 176 -15.61 20.20 12.38
C THR A 176 -16.69 21.12 11.88
N ILE A 177 -17.87 20.99 12.48
CA ILE A 177 -19.00 21.90 12.26
C ILE A 177 -18.90 23.03 13.29
N LYS A 178 -18.82 24.28 12.82
CA LYS A 178 -19.05 25.44 13.67
C LYS A 178 -20.54 25.77 13.61
N LEU A 179 -21.28 25.36 14.64
CA LEU A 179 -22.67 25.76 14.78
C LEU A 179 -22.70 27.18 15.36
N TYR A 180 -23.03 28.18 14.55
CA TYR A 180 -23.27 29.54 15.05
C TYR A 180 -24.73 29.62 15.50
N LEU A 181 -24.93 29.80 16.81
CA LEU A 181 -26.27 30.04 17.34
C LEU A 181 -26.81 31.37 16.76
N PRO A 182 -28.06 31.42 16.30
CA PRO A 182 -28.66 32.69 15.86
C PRO A 182 -28.68 33.66 17.04
N MET A 183 -28.27 34.91 16.81
CA MET A 183 -28.36 35.96 17.82
C MET A 183 -29.84 36.21 18.14
N ILE A 184 -30.28 35.75 19.32
CA ILE A 184 -31.60 36.11 19.84
C ILE A 184 -31.50 37.52 20.42
N GLN A 185 -32.02 38.51 19.71
CA GLN A 185 -32.24 39.84 20.29
C GLN A 185 -33.34 39.73 21.35
N ARG A 186 -32.94 39.83 22.62
CA ARG A 186 -33.85 39.91 23.76
C ARG A 186 -34.60 41.25 23.69
N ARG A 187 -35.85 41.26 23.20
CA ARG A 187 -36.74 42.41 23.35
C ARG A 187 -36.95 42.63 24.85
N ARG A 188 -36.43 43.75 25.37
CA ARG A 188 -36.89 44.29 26.65
C ARG A 188 -38.25 44.93 26.38
N HIS A 189 -39.29 44.36 26.96
CA HIS A 189 -40.58 45.01 27.10
C HIS A 189 -40.54 45.94 28.30
#